data_AF-X1P4I1-F1
#
_entry.id   AF-X1P4I1-F1
#
_cell.length_a   1.000
_cell.length_b   1.000
_cell.length_c   1.000
_cell.angle_alpha   90.00
_cell.angle_beta   90.00
_cell.angle_gamma   90.00
#
_symmetry.space_group_name_H-M   'P 1'
#
loop_
_entity.id
_entity.type
_entity.pdbx_description
1 polymer ?
#
loop_
_entity_poly.entity_id
_entity_poly.type
_entity_poly.pdbx_seq_one_letter_code
_entity_poly.pdbx_strand_id
1 'polypeptide(L)'
;PTPFLSSVIEDCMEKGVDVSEGGAKYNFTGPQGVGIANLADSLIAIKEFVYQKRQITLKELRQILSQNFEGRESIRQRLLNYSPKFGNDSREVDEVARKWARRYCKLVAEYRNPRGGSYQPGLYTVSAHVPLGLAVGATPDGRLAKEPLADGGISPVRGRDRKGPTAVLKSVSKIDQLLASNGTLLNLKFHPTVFDGDDSFEKFSQFLRGFVRLRVMHVQFNVVSADTLREAKRNPEAFRGLVVRVAGYSAYFVELNESLQDDIIAKGRI
;
A
#
# COMPACT_ATOMS: atom_id res chain seq x y z
N PRO A 1 -21.14 -23.74 10.15
CA PRO A 1 -20.21 -24.85 10.45
C PRO A 1 -19.63 -25.45 9.15
N THR A 2 -18.38 -25.92 9.19
CA THR A 2 -17.64 -26.55 8.08
C THR A 2 -16.90 -27.81 8.55
N PRO A 3 -17.62 -28.95 8.74
CA PRO A 3 -17.08 -30.12 9.44
C PRO A 3 -15.81 -30.72 8.81
N PHE A 4 -15.72 -30.75 7.49
CA PHE A 4 -14.54 -31.27 6.79
C PHE A 4 -13.29 -30.40 6.99
N LEU A 5 -13.44 -29.08 7.10
CA LEU A 5 -12.32 -28.21 7.42
C LEU A 5 -11.92 -28.40 8.89
N SER A 6 -12.90 -28.51 9.79
CA SER A 6 -12.67 -28.72 11.21
C SER A 6 -11.94 -30.03 11.52
N SER A 7 -12.10 -31.09 10.71
CA SER A 7 -11.41 -32.36 10.95
C SER A 7 -9.88 -32.32 10.74
N VAL A 8 -9.38 -31.28 10.04
CA VAL A 8 -7.96 -31.09 9.75
C VAL A 8 -7.34 -29.90 10.51
N ILE A 9 -8.06 -29.34 11.47
CA ILE A 9 -7.58 -28.23 12.33
C ILE A 9 -7.42 -28.73 13.76
N GLU A 10 -6.21 -28.51 14.32
CA GLU A 10 -5.85 -28.88 15.70
C GLU A 10 -6.91 -28.37 16.70
N ASP A 11 -7.17 -29.18 17.73
CA ASP A 11 -8.17 -29.02 18.78
C ASP A 11 -9.66 -29.11 18.36
N CYS A 12 -10.02 -28.96 17.09
CA CYS A 12 -11.45 -28.96 16.70
C CYS A 12 -12.12 -30.31 16.97
N MET A 13 -11.44 -31.41 16.61
CA MET A 13 -11.93 -32.77 16.85
C MET A 13 -11.99 -33.12 18.34
N GLU A 14 -10.95 -32.75 19.10
CA GLU A 14 -10.87 -33.03 20.54
C GLU A 14 -11.92 -32.25 21.33
N LYS A 15 -12.21 -31.01 20.94
CA LYS A 15 -13.23 -30.16 21.57
C LYS A 15 -14.65 -30.48 21.08
N GLY A 16 -14.80 -31.15 19.94
CA GLY A 16 -16.11 -31.36 19.30
C GLY A 16 -16.77 -30.04 18.85
N VAL A 17 -15.98 -29.02 18.53
CA VAL A 17 -16.46 -27.67 18.15
C VAL A 17 -15.94 -27.32 16.75
N ASP A 18 -16.80 -26.75 15.93
CA ASP A 18 -16.42 -26.34 14.57
C ASP A 18 -15.40 -25.19 14.57
N VAL A 19 -14.53 -25.14 13.56
CA VAL A 19 -13.54 -24.05 13.41
C VAL A 19 -14.19 -22.66 13.31
N SER A 20 -15.40 -22.56 12.73
CA SER A 20 -16.14 -21.29 12.67
C SER A 20 -16.71 -20.84 14.02
N GLU A 21 -16.78 -21.76 14.99
CA GLU A 21 -17.31 -21.54 16.33
C GLU A 21 -16.20 -21.48 17.40
N GLY A 22 -14.93 -21.58 17.00
CA GLY A 22 -13.78 -21.42 17.88
C GLY A 22 -13.11 -22.72 18.32
N GLY A 23 -13.36 -23.83 17.63
CA GLY A 23 -12.69 -25.10 17.89
C GLY A 23 -11.15 -25.04 17.78
N ALA A 24 -10.62 -24.15 16.94
CA ALA A 24 -9.18 -24.00 16.71
C ALA A 24 -8.42 -23.57 17.98
N LYS A 25 -7.16 -24.00 18.07
CA LYS A 25 -6.20 -23.57 19.11
C LYS A 25 -5.97 -22.06 19.14
N TYR A 26 -5.87 -21.44 17.97
CA TYR A 26 -5.68 -19.99 17.82
C TYR A 26 -6.79 -19.39 16.97
N ASN A 27 -7.48 -18.40 17.52
CA ASN A 27 -8.57 -17.70 16.84
C ASN A 27 -8.20 -16.23 16.67
N PHE A 28 -8.23 -15.74 15.43
CA PHE A 28 -7.93 -14.35 15.12
C PHE A 28 -8.94 -13.75 14.15
N THR A 29 -9.13 -12.43 14.24
CA THR A 29 -9.83 -11.66 13.21
C THR A 29 -8.92 -10.56 12.71
N GLY A 30 -8.70 -10.50 11.40
CA GLY A 30 -7.68 -9.64 10.81
C GLY A 30 -8.23 -8.56 9.88
N PRO A 31 -8.61 -7.36 10.38
CA PRO A 31 -9.02 -6.25 9.53
C PRO A 31 -7.82 -5.46 8.98
N GLN A 32 -7.99 -4.87 7.80
CA GLN A 32 -6.91 -4.28 6.99
C GLN A 32 -7.04 -2.76 6.93
N GLY A 33 -5.94 -2.06 7.20
CA GLY A 33 -5.81 -0.63 6.98
C GLY A 33 -5.33 -0.32 5.57
N VAL A 34 -5.94 0.66 4.90
CA VAL A 34 -5.61 1.10 3.54
C VAL A 34 -5.39 2.61 3.52
N GLY A 35 -4.41 3.08 2.74
CA GLY A 35 -4.20 4.51 2.48
C GLY A 35 -3.33 5.26 3.51
N ILE A 36 -2.42 4.57 4.22
CA ILE A 36 -1.50 5.22 5.18
C ILE A 36 -0.65 6.30 4.51
N ALA A 37 -0.10 6.02 3.32
CA ALA A 37 0.70 7.00 2.58
C ALA A 37 -0.11 8.23 2.17
N ASN A 38 -1.35 8.03 1.68
CA ASN A 38 -2.26 9.14 1.36
C ASN A 38 -2.55 10.01 2.58
N LEU A 39 -2.82 9.38 3.73
CA LEU A 39 -3.08 10.08 4.98
C LEU A 39 -1.87 10.91 5.43
N ALA A 40 -0.68 10.30 5.44
CA ALA A 40 0.55 10.96 5.87
C ALA A 40 0.89 12.17 4.99
N ASP A 41 0.90 11.97 3.67
CA ASP A 41 1.14 13.04 2.70
C ASP A 41 0.10 14.15 2.82
N SER A 42 -1.17 13.81 3.05
CA SER A 42 -2.26 14.79 3.19
C SER A 42 -2.10 15.66 4.44
N LEU A 43 -1.76 15.05 5.57
CA LEU A 43 -1.59 15.77 6.84
C LEU A 43 -0.36 16.67 6.80
N ILE A 44 0.72 16.24 6.15
CA ILE A 44 1.91 17.08 5.95
C ILE A 44 1.59 18.24 5.01
N ALA A 45 0.88 17.99 3.91
CA ALA A 45 0.47 19.05 3.00
C ALA A 45 -0.41 20.10 3.71
N ILE A 46 -1.37 19.67 4.54
CA ILE A 46 -2.18 20.58 5.37
C ILE A 46 -1.28 21.37 6.33
N LYS A 47 -0.39 20.69 7.08
CA LYS A 47 0.51 21.33 8.03
C LYS A 47 1.35 22.42 7.37
N GLU A 48 1.96 22.11 6.24
CA GLU A 48 2.82 23.05 5.53
C GLU A 48 2.05 24.19 4.86
N PHE A 49 1.04 23.88 4.04
CA PHE A 49 0.41 24.88 3.17
C PHE A 49 -0.63 25.72 3.90
N VAL A 50 -1.33 25.15 4.88
CA VAL A 50 -2.38 25.84 5.63
C VAL A 50 -1.81 26.54 6.86
N TYR A 51 -1.03 25.82 7.69
CA TYR A 51 -0.67 26.31 9.02
C TYR A 51 0.70 27.00 9.06
N GLN A 52 1.72 26.45 8.39
CA GLN A 52 3.08 27.01 8.43
C GLN A 52 3.27 28.13 7.40
N LYS A 53 3.12 27.81 6.11
CA LYS A 53 3.33 28.75 4.99
C LYS A 53 2.13 29.68 4.78
N ARG A 54 0.95 29.32 5.31
CA ARG A 54 -0.32 30.08 5.21
C ARG A 54 -0.64 30.52 3.77
N GLN A 55 -0.37 29.64 2.81
CA GLN A 55 -0.55 29.91 1.37
C GLN A 55 -2.00 29.70 0.92
N ILE A 56 -2.75 28.86 1.64
CA ILE A 56 -4.18 28.60 1.44
C ILE A 56 -4.83 28.48 2.82
N THR A 57 -6.08 28.91 2.95
CA THR A 57 -6.83 28.70 4.21
C THR A 57 -7.41 27.28 4.27
N LEU A 58 -7.74 26.79 5.47
CA LEU A 58 -8.41 25.48 5.60
C LEU A 58 -9.77 25.47 4.89
N LYS A 59 -10.51 26.59 4.94
CA LYS A 59 -11.80 26.76 4.26
C LYS A 59 -11.63 26.68 2.74
N GLU A 60 -10.61 27.35 2.21
CA GLU A 60 -10.27 27.32 0.80
C GLU A 60 -9.84 25.92 0.35
N LEU A 61 -8.96 25.25 1.10
CA LEU A 61 -8.55 23.87 0.82
C LEU A 61 -9.78 22.94 0.77
N ARG A 62 -10.71 23.04 1.73
CA ARG A 62 -11.94 22.26 1.71
C ARG A 62 -12.76 22.49 0.44
N GLN A 63 -12.89 23.73 -0.01
CA GLN A 63 -13.59 24.07 -1.24
C GLN A 63 -12.89 23.47 -2.47
N ILE A 64 -11.58 23.66 -2.59
CA ILE A 64 -10.75 23.10 -3.67
C ILE A 64 -10.94 21.58 -3.77
N LEU A 65 -10.90 20.87 -2.64
CA LEU A 65 -11.07 19.42 -2.60
C LEU A 65 -12.49 18.99 -2.98
N SER A 66 -13.52 19.71 -2.52
CA SER A 66 -14.92 19.43 -2.90
C SER A 66 -15.19 19.60 -4.40
N GLN A 67 -14.41 20.45 -5.06
CA GLN A 67 -14.46 20.69 -6.50
C GLN A 67 -13.40 19.88 -7.27
N ASN A 68 -12.78 18.88 -6.64
CA ASN A 68 -11.78 18.02 -7.26
C ASN A 68 -10.63 18.80 -7.96
N PHE A 69 -10.18 19.91 -7.37
CA PHE A 69 -9.16 20.81 -7.92
C PHE A 69 -9.52 21.50 -9.26
N GLU A 70 -10.79 21.48 -9.67
CA GLU A 70 -11.26 22.16 -10.88
C GLU A 70 -10.94 23.67 -10.82
N GLY A 71 -10.32 24.20 -11.89
CA GLY A 71 -9.84 25.58 -11.96
C GLY A 71 -8.70 25.94 -10.99
N ARG A 72 -8.16 24.96 -10.25
CA ARG A 72 -7.17 25.13 -9.17
C ARG A 72 -5.97 24.18 -9.31
N GLU A 73 -5.66 23.78 -10.54
CA GLU A 73 -4.56 22.85 -10.86
C GLU A 73 -3.20 23.37 -10.38
N SER A 74 -2.96 24.69 -10.41
CA SER A 74 -1.72 25.29 -9.89
C SER A 74 -1.50 24.98 -8.41
N ILE A 75 -2.58 24.97 -7.60
CA ILE A 75 -2.52 24.61 -6.18
C ILE A 75 -2.26 23.11 -6.04
N ARG A 76 -2.92 22.28 -6.85
CA ARG A 76 -2.67 20.82 -6.86
C ARG A 76 -1.21 20.49 -7.16
N GLN A 77 -0.61 21.12 -8.18
CA GLN A 77 0.80 20.94 -8.52
C GLN A 77 1.74 21.39 -7.40
N ARG A 78 1.37 22.43 -6.65
CA ARG A 78 2.12 22.84 -5.46
C ARG A 78 2.05 21.80 -4.35
N LEU A 79 0.86 21.25 -4.05
CA LEU A 79 0.69 20.19 -3.05
C LEU A 79 1.45 18.91 -3.45
N LEU A 80 1.50 18.57 -4.74
CA LEU A 80 2.19 17.38 -5.25
C LEU A 80 3.71 17.51 -5.17
N ASN A 81 4.28 18.68 -5.49
CA ASN A 81 5.72 18.81 -5.72
C ASN A 81 6.47 19.59 -4.63
N TYR A 82 5.79 20.44 -3.86
CA TYR A 82 6.42 21.32 -2.87
C TYR A 82 6.06 20.95 -1.41
N SER A 83 5.64 19.70 -1.22
CA SER A 83 5.47 19.08 0.09
C SER A 83 6.21 17.75 0.15
N PRO A 84 6.92 17.43 1.25
CA PRO A 84 7.55 16.14 1.44
C PRO A 84 6.53 14.99 1.30
N LYS A 85 6.96 13.88 0.68
CA LYS A 85 6.11 12.69 0.48
C LYS A 85 6.72 11.46 1.13
N PHE A 86 5.87 10.58 1.65
CA PHE A 86 6.23 9.29 2.20
C PHE A 86 6.99 8.45 1.14
N GLY A 87 8.00 7.69 1.57
CA GLY A 87 8.85 6.91 0.66
C GLY A 87 10.14 7.60 0.21
N ASN A 88 10.50 8.74 0.82
CA ASN A 88 11.68 9.54 0.47
C ASN A 88 12.66 9.75 1.63
N ASP A 89 12.65 8.87 2.64
CA ASP A 89 13.44 8.99 3.88
C ASP A 89 13.23 10.37 4.55
N SER A 90 11.97 10.83 4.59
CA SER A 90 11.58 12.11 5.16
C SER A 90 11.05 11.89 6.56
N ARG A 91 11.87 12.19 7.58
CA ARG A 91 11.52 11.99 8.99
C ARG A 91 10.15 12.58 9.35
N GLU A 92 9.81 13.75 8.83
CA GLU A 92 8.55 14.40 9.17
C GLU A 92 7.33 13.63 8.69
N VAL A 93 7.32 13.19 7.42
CA VAL A 93 6.20 12.44 6.83
C VAL A 93 6.14 11.03 7.39
N ASP A 94 7.31 10.41 7.54
CA ASP A 94 7.43 9.03 8.00
C ASP A 94 6.94 8.88 9.46
N GLU A 95 7.17 9.88 10.31
CA GLU A 95 6.63 9.90 11.68
C GLU A 95 5.11 10.10 11.71
N VAL A 96 4.53 10.87 10.77
CA VAL A 96 3.07 10.97 10.65
C VAL A 96 2.49 9.63 10.21
N ALA A 97 3.10 8.97 9.22
CA ALA A 97 2.70 7.63 8.78
C ALA A 97 2.77 6.63 9.95
N ARG A 98 3.89 6.59 10.68
CA ARG A 98 4.09 5.76 11.87
C ARG A 98 3.03 6.01 12.93
N LYS A 99 2.76 7.28 13.28
CA LYS A 99 1.79 7.67 14.32
C LYS A 99 0.41 7.12 14.02
N TRP A 100 -0.10 7.34 12.81
CA TRP A 100 -1.47 6.95 12.46
C TRP A 100 -1.60 5.46 12.18
N ALA A 101 -0.60 4.82 11.57
CA ALA A 101 -0.56 3.37 11.45
C ALA A 101 -0.62 2.69 12.83
N ARG A 102 0.19 3.18 13.79
CA ARG A 102 0.18 2.70 15.18
C ARG A 102 -1.15 2.95 15.88
N ARG A 103 -1.80 4.10 15.65
CA ARG A 103 -3.13 4.38 16.22
C ARG A 103 -4.18 3.40 15.70
N TYR A 104 -4.22 3.16 14.38
CA TYR A 104 -5.08 2.15 13.79
C TYR A 104 -4.84 0.77 14.40
N CYS A 105 -3.56 0.35 14.45
CA CYS A 105 -3.23 -0.98 14.94
C CYS A 105 -3.64 -1.21 16.40
N LYS A 106 -3.40 -0.21 17.26
CA LYS A 106 -3.79 -0.27 18.66
C LYS A 106 -5.30 -0.35 18.86
N LEU A 107 -6.06 0.45 18.11
CA LEU A 107 -7.52 0.42 18.18
C LEU A 107 -8.07 -0.95 17.79
N VAL A 108 -7.54 -1.55 16.72
CA VAL A 108 -7.96 -2.89 16.30
C VAL A 108 -7.64 -3.95 17.36
N ALA A 109 -6.47 -3.88 17.99
CA ALA A 109 -6.03 -4.87 18.97
C ALA A 109 -6.86 -4.90 20.28
N GLU A 110 -7.67 -3.85 20.54
CA GLU A 110 -8.57 -3.77 21.69
C GLU A 110 -9.76 -4.74 21.57
N TYR A 111 -10.10 -5.21 20.37
CA TYR A 111 -11.28 -6.05 20.14
C TYR A 111 -11.02 -7.55 20.34
N ARG A 112 -12.11 -8.27 20.65
CA ARG A 112 -12.17 -9.73 20.76
C ARG A 112 -13.26 -10.26 19.83
N ASN A 113 -13.08 -11.47 19.30
CA ASN A 113 -14.04 -12.09 18.39
C ASN A 113 -14.89 -13.16 19.11
N PRO A 114 -16.06 -13.53 18.55
CA PRO A 114 -16.94 -14.54 19.15
C PRO A 114 -16.33 -15.95 19.31
N ARG A 115 -15.19 -16.22 18.67
CA ARG A 115 -14.45 -17.50 18.74
C ARG A 115 -13.42 -17.51 19.89
N GLY A 116 -13.51 -16.59 20.84
CA GLY A 116 -12.57 -16.44 21.97
C GLY A 116 -11.22 -15.85 21.59
N GLY A 117 -11.08 -15.31 20.37
CA GLY A 117 -9.84 -14.81 19.82
C GLY A 117 -9.63 -13.30 19.91
N SER A 118 -8.45 -12.83 19.53
CA SER A 118 -8.13 -11.40 19.43
C SER A 118 -8.23 -10.88 17.99
N TYR A 119 -8.47 -9.58 17.88
CA TYR A 119 -8.28 -8.89 16.62
C TYR A 119 -6.81 -8.55 16.42
N GLN A 120 -6.31 -8.73 15.20
CA GLN A 120 -4.96 -8.35 14.81
C GLN A 120 -4.98 -7.53 13.52
N PRO A 121 -4.46 -6.30 13.50
CA PRO A 121 -4.52 -5.46 12.32
C PRO A 121 -3.56 -5.98 11.24
N GLY A 122 -3.95 -5.81 9.98
CA GLY A 122 -3.08 -5.94 8.81
C GLY A 122 -3.00 -4.63 8.04
N LEU A 123 -1.96 -4.47 7.23
CA LEU A 123 -1.75 -3.33 6.34
C LEU A 123 -1.40 -3.85 4.93
N TYR A 124 -2.42 -4.39 4.24
CA TYR A 124 -2.33 -4.84 2.85
C TYR A 124 -3.67 -4.63 2.15
N THR A 125 -3.63 -4.50 0.82
CA THR A 125 -4.80 -4.05 0.04
C THR A 125 -5.41 -5.14 -0.84
N VAL A 126 -4.67 -6.20 -1.19
CA VAL A 126 -5.02 -7.05 -2.34
C VAL A 126 -5.26 -6.13 -3.55
N SER A 127 -6.42 -6.13 -4.19
CA SER A 127 -6.81 -5.18 -5.23
C SER A 127 -7.73 -4.07 -4.73
N ALA A 128 -8.07 -4.03 -3.43
CA ALA A 128 -9.12 -3.19 -2.87
C ALA A 128 -8.77 -1.68 -2.83
N HIS A 129 -7.49 -1.28 -2.99
CA HIS A 129 -7.11 0.13 -3.04
C HIS A 129 -7.72 0.88 -4.23
N VAL A 130 -8.05 0.17 -5.31
CA VAL A 130 -8.77 0.72 -6.47
C VAL A 130 -10.24 0.99 -6.13
N PRO A 131 -11.10 0.01 -5.77
CA PRO A 131 -12.50 0.27 -5.45
C PRO A 131 -12.69 1.13 -4.19
N LEU A 132 -11.82 1.02 -3.18
CA LEU A 132 -11.84 1.96 -2.05
C LEU A 132 -11.52 3.38 -2.50
N GLY A 133 -10.59 3.56 -3.44
CA GLY A 133 -10.28 4.85 -4.04
C GLY A 133 -11.49 5.50 -4.72
N LEU A 134 -12.33 4.71 -5.40
CA LEU A 134 -13.57 5.18 -6.05
C LEU A 134 -14.57 5.80 -5.07
N ALA A 135 -14.54 5.36 -3.81
CA ALA A 135 -15.40 5.88 -2.74
C ALA A 135 -14.82 7.13 -2.03
N VAL A 136 -13.62 7.59 -2.42
CA VAL A 136 -12.90 8.68 -1.74
C VAL A 136 -12.79 9.90 -2.66
N GLY A 137 -13.22 11.07 -2.15
CA GLY A 137 -13.06 12.36 -2.81
C GLY A 137 -11.59 12.79 -3.00
N ALA A 138 -11.36 13.99 -3.54
CA ALA A 138 -10.00 14.50 -3.69
C ALA A 138 -9.34 14.69 -2.31
N THR A 139 -8.04 14.43 -2.20
CA THR A 139 -7.32 14.48 -0.92
C THR A 139 -6.19 15.52 -0.92
N PRO A 140 -5.84 16.10 0.25
CA PRO A 140 -4.83 17.16 0.36
C PRO A 140 -3.43 16.78 -0.14
N ASP A 141 -3.15 15.49 -0.27
CA ASP A 141 -1.91 14.97 -0.87
C ASP A 141 -1.80 15.24 -2.40
N GLY A 142 -2.85 15.77 -3.01
CA GLY A 142 -2.95 16.12 -4.44
C GLY A 142 -3.57 15.02 -5.30
N ARG A 143 -4.02 13.91 -4.70
CA ARG A 143 -4.78 12.86 -5.39
C ARG A 143 -6.18 13.37 -5.74
N LEU A 144 -6.60 13.13 -6.97
CA LEU A 144 -7.93 13.48 -7.46
C LEU A 144 -8.99 12.54 -6.89
N ALA A 145 -10.24 12.99 -6.87
CA ALA A 145 -11.39 12.19 -6.49
C ALA A 145 -11.46 10.91 -7.34
N LYS A 146 -11.81 9.80 -6.70
CA LYS A 146 -11.96 8.48 -7.32
C LYS A 146 -10.67 7.84 -7.85
N GLU A 147 -9.51 8.51 -7.75
CA GLU A 147 -8.24 7.84 -8.05
C GLU A 147 -7.95 6.74 -7.01
N PRO A 148 -7.24 5.66 -7.39
CA PRO A 148 -6.79 4.64 -6.45
C PRO A 148 -6.04 5.22 -5.25
N LEU A 149 -6.18 4.56 -4.10
CA LEU A 149 -5.31 4.79 -2.94
C LEU A 149 -3.95 4.12 -3.14
N ALA A 150 -2.99 4.39 -2.24
CA ALA A 150 -1.72 3.66 -2.22
C ALA A 150 -1.96 2.15 -2.11
N ASP A 151 -1.22 1.38 -2.90
CA ASP A 151 -1.29 -0.07 -2.91
C ASP A 151 -0.43 -0.69 -1.80
N GLY A 152 -0.52 -2.01 -1.64
CA GLY A 152 0.27 -2.77 -0.67
C GLY A 152 -0.01 -2.46 0.80
N GLY A 153 -0.73 -1.38 1.11
CA GLY A 153 -1.03 -0.95 2.48
C GLY A 153 0.06 -0.06 3.06
N ILE A 154 1.33 -0.38 2.83
CA ILE A 154 2.48 0.44 3.25
C ILE A 154 3.38 0.92 2.08
N SER A 155 2.97 0.76 0.83
CA SER A 155 3.71 1.37 -0.29
C SER A 155 3.54 2.90 -0.30
N PRO A 156 4.53 3.65 -0.78
CA PRO A 156 4.35 5.05 -1.17
C PRO A 156 3.23 5.21 -2.20
N VAL A 157 2.61 6.40 -2.24
CA VAL A 157 1.67 6.69 -3.32
C VAL A 157 2.43 6.79 -4.63
N ARG A 158 1.84 6.24 -5.70
CA ARG A 158 2.42 6.17 -7.05
C ARG A 158 3.13 7.47 -7.46
N GLY A 159 4.40 7.35 -7.88
CA GLY A 159 5.20 8.45 -8.43
C GLY A 159 5.63 9.52 -7.42
N ARG A 160 5.45 9.25 -6.12
CA ARG A 160 5.83 10.17 -5.04
C ARG A 160 7.16 9.80 -4.39
N ASP A 161 7.57 8.55 -4.51
CA ASP A 161 8.88 8.01 -4.17
C ASP A 161 9.92 8.36 -5.24
N ARG A 162 10.69 9.43 -5.02
CA ARG A 162 11.63 10.03 -5.98
C ARG A 162 13.11 9.90 -5.59
N LYS A 163 13.40 9.26 -4.45
CA LYS A 163 14.77 9.09 -3.90
C LYS A 163 15.29 7.65 -3.96
N GLY A 164 14.71 6.82 -4.82
CA GLY A 164 15.16 5.45 -5.04
C GLY A 164 14.62 4.43 -4.02
N PRO A 165 14.85 3.13 -4.27
CA PRO A 165 14.19 2.04 -3.55
C PRO A 165 14.70 1.93 -2.11
N THR A 166 15.95 2.29 -1.85
CA THR A 166 16.52 2.31 -0.50
C THR A 166 15.85 3.36 0.39
N ALA A 167 15.49 4.54 -0.16
CA ALA A 167 14.75 5.55 0.58
C ALA A 167 13.33 5.06 0.93
N VAL A 168 12.70 4.32 0.02
CA VAL A 168 11.41 3.66 0.28
C VAL A 168 11.52 2.68 1.44
N LEU A 169 12.51 1.77 1.42
CA LEU A 169 12.72 0.83 2.53
C LEU A 169 12.92 1.55 3.87
N LYS A 170 13.71 2.63 3.89
CA LYS A 170 13.93 3.42 5.10
C LYS A 170 12.66 4.08 5.61
N SER A 171 11.85 4.71 4.75
CA SER A 171 10.56 5.29 5.16
C SER A 171 9.60 4.24 5.69
N VAL A 172 9.46 3.12 4.98
CA VAL A 172 8.56 2.02 5.37
C VAL A 172 9.01 1.35 6.67
N SER A 173 10.32 1.26 6.92
CA SER A 173 10.86 0.74 8.18
C SER A 173 10.47 1.57 9.41
N LYS A 174 10.03 2.83 9.23
CA LYS A 174 9.57 3.66 10.35
C LYS A 174 8.20 3.24 10.86
N ILE A 175 7.39 2.54 10.06
CA ILE A 175 6.11 1.98 10.49
C ILE A 175 6.37 0.84 11.48
N ASP A 176 5.61 0.80 12.58
CA ASP A 176 5.69 -0.23 13.62
C ASP A 176 5.00 -1.53 13.15
N GLN A 177 5.63 -2.22 12.21
CA GLN A 177 5.04 -3.37 11.49
C GLN A 177 4.74 -4.56 12.41
N LEU A 178 5.41 -4.68 13.56
CA LEU A 178 5.13 -5.72 14.55
C LEU A 178 3.74 -5.59 15.17
N LEU A 179 3.18 -4.37 15.23
CA LEU A 179 1.80 -4.18 15.68
C LEU A 179 0.77 -4.69 14.65
N ALA A 180 1.17 -4.80 13.39
CA ALA A 180 0.35 -5.30 12.30
C ALA A 180 0.63 -6.79 12.05
N SER A 181 0.41 -7.62 13.07
CA SER A 181 0.74 -9.06 13.04
C SER A 181 -0.07 -9.87 12.02
N ASN A 182 -1.17 -9.34 11.50
CA ASN A 182 -1.89 -9.94 10.37
C ASN A 182 -1.20 -9.69 9.01
N GLY A 183 -0.04 -9.04 9.01
CA GLY A 183 0.81 -8.83 7.85
C GLY A 183 0.76 -7.40 7.32
N THR A 184 1.88 -6.97 6.73
CA THR A 184 2.01 -5.69 6.01
C THR A 184 2.64 -5.95 4.66
N LEU A 185 2.31 -5.16 3.62
CA LEU A 185 2.83 -5.41 2.27
C LEU A 185 3.50 -4.20 1.62
N LEU A 186 4.73 -4.36 1.13
CA LEU A 186 5.38 -3.37 0.28
C LEU A 186 5.45 -3.87 -1.17
N ASN A 187 4.89 -3.10 -2.10
CA ASN A 187 5.08 -3.30 -3.53
C ASN A 187 6.23 -2.42 -4.04
N LEU A 188 7.18 -3.03 -4.74
CA LEU A 188 8.19 -2.32 -5.52
C LEU A 188 8.17 -2.78 -6.97
N LYS A 189 8.53 -1.88 -7.88
CA LYS A 189 8.66 -2.19 -9.30
C LYS A 189 10.01 -1.71 -9.79
N PHE A 190 10.72 -2.57 -10.49
CA PHE A 190 11.98 -2.28 -11.14
C PHE A 190 11.81 -2.31 -12.65
N HIS A 191 12.52 -1.42 -13.34
CA HIS A 191 12.72 -1.57 -14.77
C HIS A 191 13.66 -2.77 -15.03
N PRO A 192 13.43 -3.59 -16.07
CA PRO A 192 14.30 -4.73 -16.37
C PRO A 192 15.79 -4.36 -16.46
N THR A 193 16.12 -3.18 -16.98
CA THR A 193 17.51 -2.71 -17.14
C THR A 193 18.29 -2.55 -15.83
N VAL A 194 17.60 -2.54 -14.68
CA VAL A 194 18.27 -2.60 -13.36
C VAL A 194 19.07 -3.91 -13.21
N PHE A 195 18.70 -4.95 -13.97
CA PHE A 195 19.25 -6.29 -13.90
C PHE A 195 20.17 -6.67 -15.08
N ASP A 196 20.51 -5.73 -15.97
CA ASP A 196 21.32 -6.04 -17.17
C ASP A 196 22.83 -6.11 -16.87
N GLY A 197 23.31 -5.50 -15.77
CA GLY A 197 24.74 -5.42 -15.45
C GLY A 197 25.27 -6.63 -14.69
N ASP A 198 26.56 -6.93 -14.86
CA ASP A 198 27.27 -8.04 -14.19
C ASP A 198 27.20 -7.94 -12.65
N ASP A 199 27.07 -6.72 -12.10
CA ASP A 199 26.97 -6.45 -10.67
C ASP A 199 25.52 -6.35 -10.13
N SER A 200 24.52 -6.53 -11.00
CA SER A 200 23.10 -6.34 -10.66
C SER A 200 22.61 -7.31 -9.59
N PHE A 201 23.03 -8.57 -9.66
CA PHE A 201 22.70 -9.58 -8.66
C PHE A 201 23.23 -9.19 -7.28
N GLU A 202 24.47 -8.72 -7.19
CA GLU A 202 25.08 -8.29 -5.93
C GLU A 202 24.39 -7.04 -5.38
N LYS A 203 24.09 -6.05 -6.22
CA LYS A 203 23.32 -4.85 -5.82
C LYS A 203 21.93 -5.22 -5.28
N PHE A 204 21.23 -6.14 -5.94
CA PHE A 204 19.92 -6.59 -5.49
C PHE A 204 19.99 -7.42 -4.20
N SER A 205 21.01 -8.27 -4.06
CA SER A 205 21.31 -9.00 -2.82
C SER A 205 21.56 -8.03 -1.66
N GLN A 206 22.35 -6.98 -1.86
CA GLN A 206 22.57 -5.93 -0.86
C GLN A 206 21.29 -5.16 -0.51
N PHE A 207 20.45 -4.88 -1.51
CA PHE A 207 19.13 -4.28 -1.29
C PHE A 207 18.25 -5.17 -0.41
N LEU A 208 18.18 -6.48 -0.67
CA LEU A 208 17.45 -7.45 0.15
C LEU A 208 18.01 -7.56 1.57
N ARG A 209 19.34 -7.54 1.73
CA ARG A 209 19.97 -7.48 3.07
C ARG A 209 19.56 -6.20 3.80
N GLY A 210 19.48 -5.07 3.10
CA GLY A 210 18.95 -3.82 3.63
C GLY A 210 17.51 -3.95 4.12
N PHE A 211 16.63 -4.57 3.33
CA PHE A 211 15.24 -4.89 3.70
C PHE A 211 15.17 -5.68 5.02
N VAL A 212 15.96 -6.76 5.15
CA VAL A 212 16.01 -7.58 6.37
C VAL A 212 16.53 -6.76 7.56
N ARG A 213 17.61 -6.01 7.38
CA ARG A 213 18.25 -5.23 8.46
C ARG A 213 17.36 -4.09 8.96
N LEU A 214 16.53 -3.54 8.08
CA LEU A 214 15.50 -2.54 8.40
C LEU A 214 14.24 -3.15 9.01
N ARG A 215 14.15 -4.48 9.15
CA ARG A 215 13.01 -5.21 9.72
C ARG A 215 11.69 -4.89 9.03
N VAL A 216 11.73 -4.68 7.71
CA VAL A 216 10.52 -4.63 6.91
C VAL A 216 9.99 -6.06 6.78
N MET A 217 8.70 -6.26 7.02
CA MET A 217 8.09 -7.59 7.18
C MET A 217 7.99 -8.34 5.86
N HIS A 218 7.58 -7.66 4.79
CA HIS A 218 7.39 -8.26 3.47
C HIS A 218 7.55 -7.23 2.37
N VAL A 219 8.27 -7.62 1.31
CA VAL A 219 8.43 -6.86 0.07
C VAL A 219 8.24 -7.81 -1.11
N GLN A 220 7.60 -7.32 -2.17
CA GLN A 220 7.44 -8.05 -3.41
C GLN A 220 7.70 -7.16 -4.61
N PHE A 221 8.10 -7.77 -5.72
CA PHE A 221 8.67 -7.07 -6.87
C PHE A 221 7.91 -7.36 -8.15
N ASN A 222 7.71 -6.33 -8.96
CA ASN A 222 7.51 -6.47 -10.41
C ASN A 222 8.81 -6.09 -11.13
N VAL A 223 9.23 -6.91 -12.09
CA VAL A 223 10.35 -6.59 -12.99
C VAL A 223 9.82 -6.61 -14.41
N VAL A 224 9.23 -5.49 -14.83
CA VAL A 224 8.56 -5.37 -16.14
C VAL A 224 8.50 -3.91 -16.56
N SER A 225 8.73 -3.65 -17.85
CA SER A 225 8.67 -2.29 -18.40
C SER A 225 7.22 -1.82 -18.55
N ALA A 226 6.99 -0.50 -18.46
CA ALA A 226 5.67 0.07 -18.74
C ALA A 226 5.26 -0.15 -20.20
N ASP A 227 6.22 -0.16 -21.13
CA ASP A 227 5.96 -0.34 -22.55
C ASP A 227 5.50 -1.77 -22.85
N THR A 228 6.11 -2.78 -22.21
CA THR A 228 5.65 -4.17 -22.27
C THR A 228 4.20 -4.31 -21.80
N LEU A 229 3.83 -3.66 -20.69
CA LEU A 229 2.47 -3.74 -20.16
C LEU A 229 1.45 -3.00 -21.06
N ARG A 230 1.82 -1.84 -21.61
CA ARG A 230 0.96 -1.12 -22.58
C ARG A 230 0.78 -1.94 -23.86
N GLU A 231 1.83 -2.62 -24.31
CA GLU A 231 1.75 -3.49 -25.47
C GLU A 231 0.88 -4.72 -25.21
N ALA A 232 1.02 -5.34 -24.04
CA ALA A 232 0.16 -6.43 -23.61
C ALA A 232 -1.33 -6.02 -23.51
N LYS A 233 -1.61 -4.75 -23.20
CA LYS A 233 -2.97 -4.20 -23.22
C LYS A 233 -3.50 -4.01 -24.65
N ARG A 234 -2.65 -3.61 -25.60
CA ARG A 234 -3.01 -3.43 -27.02
C ARG A 234 -3.16 -4.75 -27.77
N ASN A 235 -2.33 -5.74 -27.45
CA ASN A 235 -2.26 -7.02 -28.14
C ASN A 235 -2.28 -8.19 -27.13
N PRO A 236 -3.38 -8.41 -26.39
CA PRO A 236 -3.43 -9.40 -25.29
C PRO A 236 -3.14 -10.83 -25.74
N GLU A 237 -3.47 -11.17 -26.99
CA GLU A 237 -3.23 -12.47 -27.61
C GLU A 237 -1.73 -12.85 -27.62
N ALA A 238 -0.85 -11.88 -27.88
CA ALA A 238 0.60 -12.11 -27.89
C ALA A 238 1.21 -12.21 -26.47
N PHE A 239 0.46 -11.83 -25.43
CA PHE A 239 0.94 -11.74 -24.04
C PHE A 239 0.12 -12.58 -23.06
N ARG A 240 -0.58 -13.64 -23.53
CA ARG A 240 -1.38 -14.53 -22.68
C ARG A 240 -0.61 -15.10 -21.48
N GLY A 241 0.70 -15.33 -21.63
CA GLY A 241 1.57 -15.82 -20.56
C GLY A 241 2.19 -14.75 -19.66
N LEU A 242 1.91 -13.46 -19.87
CA LEU A 242 2.52 -12.38 -19.10
C LEU A 242 1.97 -12.36 -17.68
N VAL A 243 2.79 -12.76 -16.71
CA VAL A 243 2.45 -12.73 -15.29
C VAL A 243 2.95 -11.45 -14.65
N VAL A 244 2.08 -10.80 -13.87
CA VAL A 244 2.42 -9.61 -13.08
C VAL A 244 2.10 -9.82 -11.62
N ARG A 245 2.82 -9.12 -10.74
CA ARG A 245 2.53 -9.05 -9.31
C ARG A 245 1.48 -7.97 -9.04
N VAL A 246 0.41 -8.32 -8.32
CA VAL A 246 -0.66 -7.38 -7.94
C VAL A 246 -0.40 -6.84 -6.53
N ALA A 247 -0.98 -7.44 -5.48
CA ALA A 247 -0.61 -7.20 -4.09
C ALA A 247 -0.86 -8.49 -3.29
N GLY A 248 0.21 -9.22 -2.97
CA GLY A 248 0.14 -10.51 -2.27
C GLY A 248 0.00 -11.73 -3.18
N TYR A 249 -0.29 -11.54 -4.47
CA TYR A 249 -0.42 -12.61 -5.46
C TYR A 249 0.06 -12.18 -6.85
N SER A 250 0.26 -13.18 -7.72
CA SER A 250 0.57 -12.98 -9.13
C SER A 250 -0.62 -13.42 -9.98
N ALA A 251 -0.82 -12.77 -11.14
CA ALA A 251 -1.91 -13.08 -12.06
C ALA A 251 -1.49 -12.83 -13.50
N TYR A 252 -2.20 -13.46 -14.44
CA TYR A 252 -2.05 -13.15 -15.86
C TYR A 252 -2.55 -11.74 -16.13
N PHE A 253 -1.68 -10.89 -16.67
CA PHE A 253 -1.97 -9.47 -16.87
C PHE A 253 -3.22 -9.26 -17.73
N VAL A 254 -3.39 -10.07 -18.77
CA VAL A 254 -4.50 -9.99 -19.72
C VAL A 254 -5.85 -10.42 -19.14
N GLU A 255 -5.85 -11.14 -18.01
CA GLU A 255 -7.07 -11.56 -17.30
C GLU A 255 -7.53 -10.52 -16.26
N LEU A 256 -6.71 -9.50 -16.00
CA LEU A 256 -7.07 -8.42 -15.07
C LEU A 256 -8.03 -7.44 -15.73
N ASN A 257 -8.92 -6.85 -14.92
CA ASN A 257 -9.76 -5.76 -15.41
C ASN A 257 -8.92 -4.53 -15.80
N GLU A 258 -9.49 -3.70 -16.67
CA GLU A 258 -8.79 -2.54 -17.23
C GLU A 258 -8.26 -1.57 -16.15
N SER A 259 -9.08 -1.29 -15.13
CA SER A 259 -8.71 -0.39 -14.04
C SER A 259 -7.48 -0.84 -13.26
N LEU A 260 -7.30 -2.16 -13.10
CA LEU A 260 -6.17 -2.74 -12.38
C LEU A 260 -4.94 -2.85 -13.29
N GLN A 261 -5.12 -3.15 -14.57
CA GLN A 261 -4.05 -3.06 -15.56
C GLN A 261 -3.45 -1.65 -15.58
N ASP A 262 -4.30 -0.62 -15.62
CA ASP A 262 -3.87 0.77 -15.62
C ASP A 262 -3.18 1.16 -14.32
N ASP A 263 -3.63 0.66 -13.16
CA ASP A 263 -2.94 0.86 -11.88
C ASP A 263 -1.53 0.24 -11.88
N ILE A 264 -1.36 -0.96 -12.46
CA ILE A 264 -0.06 -1.64 -12.56
C ILE A 264 0.88 -0.97 -13.57
N ILE A 265 0.33 -0.43 -14.68
CA ILE A 265 1.09 0.34 -15.67
C ILE A 265 1.56 1.66 -15.07
N ALA A 266 0.66 2.39 -14.38
CA ALA A 266 0.93 3.72 -13.83
C ALA A 266 1.99 3.71 -12.72
N LYS A 267 2.20 2.57 -12.06
CA LYS A 267 3.37 2.35 -11.20
C LYS A 267 4.62 2.38 -12.10
N GLY A 268 5.37 3.47 -12.13
CA GLY A 268 6.56 3.54 -12.98
C GLY A 268 7.47 4.74 -12.79
N ARG A 269 8.48 4.59 -11.93
CA ARG A 269 9.93 4.70 -12.20
C ARG A 269 10.65 4.75 -10.85
N ILE A 270 11.23 3.63 -10.45
CA ILE A 270 12.37 3.61 -9.51
C ILE A 270 13.58 3.17 -10.32
#